data_AF-A0A945SW15-F1
#
_entry.id   AF-A0A945SW15-F1
#
_cell.length_a   1.000
_cell.length_b   1.000
_cell.length_c   1.000
_cell.angle_alpha   90.00
_cell.angle_beta   90.00
_cell.angle_gamma   90.00
#
_symmetry.space_group_name_H-M   'P 1'
#
loop_
_entity.id
_entity.type
_entity.pdbx_description
1 polymer ?
#
loop_
_entity_poly.entity_id
_entity_poly.type
_entity_poly.pdbx_seq_one_letter_code
_entity_poly.pdbx_strand_id
1 'polypeptide(L)'
;MDSITYTTPGGIGIRREALTANYADGVSPLISALDSRRGVLLASSFEYPGRYTRWDIGFVDPPVEITAKDRSMRIRALNDRGRVLVSFAAPLMRGIAVVEDFSETEDDLTFRISEPVGSFTEEERSRQPSVFTVLRAIVGCFQSDRDGHLGLYGAFGYDLTFQFEPVDRKLVRDAEQRDLVLFIPDEILIVDHRREQALRYVYEFSRGGVTTDGMARTGVAETFSPGGVPEHDCDHDPGEYADTVRVAQQAFARGDMFEAVPGRLFHEPCNAPPSVLFDRLRQRNPAPYGALMNLGVGEYLVAASPEMFVRVEGRRVETCPISGTIARGRDAIEDAANIQELMNSTKDESELTMCTDVDRNDKSRVCVPGSVRVIGRRQIEMYSRLIHTVDHVEGILREEFDAFDAFLAHTWAVTVTGAPKQAAMQFIEDHEKSPRRWYGGAIGFAGFDGSMNTGLTLRTIRIEKGVAEIRAGATLLYDSDPEAEEAETTLKASALIDAIRNPTASAAAQAVPLRTAEGRRVLFVYHRDSFVHTLGGYVRATGAAVTTLRAGFGPERIDDIAPDLAILSPGPGRPADFEMSATLDAL
;
A
#
# COMPACT_ATOMS: atom_id res chain seq x y z
N MET A 1 -10.23 17.15 20.14
CA MET A 1 -8.85 16.63 20.02
C MET A 1 -7.97 17.84 20.12
N ASP A 2 -7.16 17.87 21.17
CA ASP A 2 -6.59 19.12 21.66
C ASP A 2 -5.15 19.24 21.19
N SER A 3 -4.69 20.49 21.04
CA SER A 3 -3.27 20.78 20.86
C SER A 3 -2.49 20.20 22.04
N ILE A 4 -1.37 19.54 21.74
CA ILE A 4 -0.53 18.90 22.76
C ILE A 4 0.85 19.54 22.78
N THR A 5 1.41 19.65 23.98
CA THR A 5 2.80 20.06 24.18
C THR A 5 3.48 19.05 25.10
N TYR A 6 4.65 18.60 24.73
CA TYR A 6 5.44 17.64 25.51
C TYR A 6 6.92 17.76 25.21
N THR A 7 7.74 17.16 26.08
CA THR A 7 9.18 17.03 25.87
C THR A 7 9.52 15.56 25.81
N THR A 8 10.23 15.15 24.76
CA THR A 8 10.68 13.76 24.57
C THR A 8 11.79 13.42 25.56
N PRO A 9 12.08 12.13 25.82
CA PRO A 9 13.25 11.71 26.59
C PRO A 9 14.57 12.24 26.02
N GLY A 10 14.64 12.45 24.69
CA GLY A 10 15.78 13.09 24.01
C GLY A 10 15.92 14.60 24.25
N GLY A 11 15.01 15.21 25.00
CA GLY A 11 15.01 16.63 25.33
C GLY A 11 14.45 17.54 24.23
N ILE A 12 13.70 16.99 23.27
CA ILE A 12 13.04 17.75 22.21
C ILE A 12 11.67 18.18 22.71
N GLY A 13 11.44 19.48 22.81
CA GLY A 13 10.11 20.05 23.04
C GLY A 13 9.30 20.02 21.74
N ILE A 14 8.14 19.38 21.75
CA ILE A 14 7.21 19.26 20.63
C ILE A 14 5.89 19.91 21.01
N ARG A 15 5.42 20.83 20.18
CA ARG A 15 4.07 21.40 20.25
C ARG A 15 3.33 21.04 18.96
N ARG A 16 2.24 20.29 19.08
CA ARG A 16 1.34 19.98 17.96
C ARG A 16 0.03 20.73 18.10
N GLU A 17 -0.32 21.49 17.08
CA GLU A 17 -1.64 22.08 16.92
C GLU A 17 -2.52 21.22 15.99
N ALA A 18 -3.79 21.04 16.35
CA ALA A 18 -4.76 20.32 15.56
C ALA A 18 -5.74 21.29 14.88
N LEU A 19 -5.61 21.41 13.56
CA LEU A 19 -6.45 22.27 12.74
C LEU A 19 -7.50 21.43 12.02
N THR A 20 -8.73 21.94 11.92
CA THR A 20 -9.76 21.31 11.09
C THR A 20 -9.43 21.55 9.62
N ALA A 21 -9.44 20.48 8.82
CA ALA A 21 -9.34 20.56 7.37
C ALA A 21 -10.72 20.24 6.74
N ASN A 22 -10.93 20.70 5.51
CA ASN A 22 -12.17 20.43 4.80
C ASN A 22 -12.18 18.98 4.29
N TYR A 23 -13.06 18.14 4.85
CA TYR A 23 -13.22 16.75 4.40
C TYR A 23 -13.66 16.66 2.94
N ALA A 24 -14.42 17.63 2.42
CA ALA A 24 -14.88 17.62 1.03
C ALA A 24 -13.72 17.73 0.02
N ASP A 25 -12.63 18.40 0.39
CA ASP A 25 -11.43 18.47 -0.42
C ASP A 25 -10.58 17.19 -0.30
N GLY A 26 -10.78 16.42 0.78
CA GLY A 26 -10.05 15.19 1.08
C GLY A 26 -8.54 15.38 0.98
N VAL A 27 -7.89 14.49 0.23
CA VAL A 27 -6.46 14.57 -0.08
C VAL A 27 -6.18 15.13 -1.48
N SER A 28 -7.17 15.61 -2.22
CA SER A 28 -6.97 16.09 -3.60
C SER A 28 -5.93 17.21 -3.71
N PRO A 29 -5.92 18.25 -2.83
CA PRO A 29 -4.87 19.27 -2.86
C PRO A 29 -3.47 18.71 -2.59
N LEU A 30 -3.37 17.69 -1.73
CA LEU A 30 -2.12 17.02 -1.41
C LEU A 30 -1.62 16.18 -2.60
N ILE A 31 -2.51 15.43 -3.25
CA ILE A 31 -2.22 14.67 -4.46
C ILE A 31 -1.63 15.58 -5.55
N SER A 32 -2.25 16.72 -5.83
CA SER A 32 -1.72 17.67 -6.83
C SER A 32 -0.40 18.32 -6.39
N ALA A 33 -0.21 18.57 -5.10
CA ALA A 33 1.03 19.15 -4.60
C ALA A 33 2.24 18.22 -4.80
N LEU A 34 2.03 16.91 -4.67
CA LEU A 34 3.08 15.89 -4.80
C LEU A 34 3.67 15.78 -6.21
N ASP A 35 3.02 16.33 -7.24
CA ASP A 35 3.58 16.42 -8.60
C ASP A 35 4.86 17.25 -8.67
N SER A 36 5.09 18.14 -7.70
CA SER A 36 6.24 19.04 -7.72
C SER A 36 6.93 19.23 -6.38
N ARG A 37 6.25 18.94 -5.27
CA ARG A 37 6.79 19.12 -3.93
C ARG A 37 7.05 17.76 -3.30
N ARG A 38 8.22 17.61 -2.67
CA ARG A 38 8.60 16.39 -1.95
C ARG A 38 7.58 16.09 -0.87
N GLY A 39 7.31 14.81 -0.65
CA GLY A 39 6.34 14.40 0.34
C GLY A 39 5.83 12.99 0.11
N VAL A 40 4.90 12.59 0.97
CA VAL A 40 4.32 11.26 1.00
C VAL A 40 2.82 11.40 1.21
N LEU A 41 2.05 10.64 0.44
CA LEU A 41 0.67 10.28 0.73
C LEU A 41 0.61 8.75 0.84
N LEU A 42 0.15 8.25 1.97
CA LEU A 42 -0.26 6.86 2.16
C LEU A 42 -1.79 6.85 2.23
N ALA A 43 -2.41 5.96 1.45
CA ALA A 43 -3.86 5.91 1.27
C ALA A 43 -4.34 4.47 1.39
N SER A 44 -5.34 4.23 2.23
CA SER A 44 -6.03 2.95 2.31
C SER A 44 -7.43 3.08 1.72
N SER A 45 -7.61 2.56 0.51
CA SER A 45 -8.91 2.58 -0.19
C SER A 45 -9.75 1.33 0.07
N PHE A 46 -9.22 0.39 0.85
CA PHE A 46 -9.79 -0.91 1.12
C PHE A 46 -10.22 -1.02 2.59
N GLU A 47 -11.31 -1.75 2.84
CA GLU A 47 -11.79 -1.99 4.19
C GLU A 47 -11.99 -3.47 4.39
N TYR A 48 -11.37 -4.01 5.44
CA TYR A 48 -11.57 -5.38 5.88
C TYR A 48 -11.68 -5.37 7.41
N PRO A 49 -12.81 -5.81 7.99
CA PRO A 49 -13.04 -5.71 9.43
C PRO A 49 -11.89 -6.27 10.27
N GLY A 50 -11.40 -5.45 11.21
CA GLY A 50 -10.30 -5.83 12.10
C GLY A 50 -8.90 -5.85 11.47
N ARG A 51 -8.77 -5.59 10.17
CA ARG A 51 -7.49 -5.58 9.44
C ARG A 51 -7.19 -4.25 8.78
N TYR A 52 -8.08 -3.76 7.93
CA TYR A 52 -7.88 -2.53 7.16
C TYR A 52 -9.03 -1.56 7.40
N THR A 53 -8.70 -0.29 7.60
CA THR A 53 -9.65 0.82 7.68
C THR A 53 -9.33 1.83 6.60
N ARG A 54 -10.34 2.53 6.10
CA ARG A 54 -10.13 3.60 5.11
C ARG A 54 -9.65 4.86 5.79
N TRP A 55 -8.42 5.26 5.45
CA TRP A 55 -7.81 6.50 5.89
C TRP A 55 -6.77 6.94 4.88
N ASP A 56 -6.53 8.25 4.84
CA ASP A 56 -5.39 8.83 4.13
C ASP A 56 -4.53 9.62 5.11
N ILE A 57 -3.21 9.49 5.01
CA ILE A 57 -2.24 10.31 5.75
C ILE A 57 -1.18 10.83 4.80
N GLY A 58 -0.80 12.10 4.92
CA GLY A 58 0.31 12.58 4.13
C GLY A 58 0.64 14.04 4.32
N PHE A 59 1.67 14.48 3.59
CA PHE A 59 2.27 15.78 3.72
C PHE A 59 3.11 16.13 2.48
N VAL A 60 3.45 17.41 2.38
CA VAL A 60 4.43 17.95 1.44
C VAL A 60 5.37 18.89 2.19
N ASP A 61 6.52 19.18 1.58
CA ASP A 61 7.55 20.07 2.12
C ASP A 61 8.09 19.65 3.49
N PRO A 62 8.43 18.35 3.69
CA PRO A 62 9.00 17.92 4.96
C PRO A 62 10.31 18.68 5.25
N PRO A 63 10.59 19.06 6.50
CA PRO A 63 11.82 19.76 6.86
C PRO A 63 13.08 18.90 6.72
N VAL A 64 13.00 17.58 6.94
CA VAL A 64 14.17 16.68 6.93
C VAL A 64 13.95 15.50 6.01
N GLU A 65 14.98 15.18 5.24
CA GLU A 65 15.13 13.96 4.44
C GLU A 65 16.27 13.11 5.00
N ILE A 66 16.05 11.80 5.11
CA ILE A 66 17.03 10.81 5.52
C ILE A 66 17.18 9.82 4.37
N THR A 67 18.38 9.72 3.81
CA THR A 67 18.67 8.77 2.75
C THR A 67 19.80 7.83 3.12
N ALA A 68 19.79 6.63 2.55
CA ALA A 68 20.90 5.72 2.64
C ALA A 68 21.14 4.97 1.33
N LYS A 69 22.39 4.58 1.14
CA LYS A 69 22.83 3.62 0.12
C LYS A 69 23.89 2.75 0.75
N ASP A 70 23.70 1.44 0.71
CA ASP A 70 24.51 0.49 1.46
C ASP A 70 24.60 0.90 2.94
N ARG A 71 25.79 1.28 3.38
CA ARG A 71 26.08 1.72 4.75
C ARG A 71 26.35 3.21 4.84
N SER A 72 26.29 3.94 3.73
CA SER A 72 26.43 5.39 3.68
C SER A 72 25.07 6.03 3.88
N MET A 73 24.99 7.02 4.75
CA MET A 73 23.73 7.63 5.16
C MET A 73 23.87 9.15 5.22
N ARG A 74 22.77 9.85 4.89
CA ARG A 74 22.69 11.31 4.88
C ARG A 74 21.40 11.76 5.58
N ILE A 75 21.52 12.75 6.45
CA ILE A 75 20.39 13.47 7.05
C ILE A 75 20.49 14.91 6.55
N ARG A 76 19.49 15.34 5.78
CA ARG A 76 19.49 16.60 5.05
C ARG A 76 18.34 17.50 5.48
N ALA A 77 18.65 18.77 5.74
CA ALA A 77 17.67 19.85 5.83
C ALA A 77 17.17 20.20 4.42
N LEU A 78 15.85 20.23 4.25
CA LEU A 78 15.19 20.65 3.01
C LEU A 78 14.74 22.11 3.05
N ASN A 79 14.71 22.72 4.24
CA ASN A 79 14.36 24.12 4.48
C ASN A 79 14.96 24.60 5.81
N ASP A 80 14.73 25.86 6.17
CA ASP A 80 15.28 26.46 7.41
C ASP A 80 14.83 25.73 8.68
N ARG A 81 13.60 25.19 8.69
CA ARG A 81 13.08 24.38 9.82
C ARG A 81 13.81 23.04 9.90
N GLY A 82 14.19 22.49 8.75
CA GLY A 82 15.10 21.35 8.62
C GLY A 82 16.45 21.59 9.26
N ARG A 83 17.06 22.77 9.08
CA ARG A 83 18.36 23.11 9.70
C ARG A 83 18.30 23.05 11.23
N VAL A 84 17.18 23.50 11.80
CA VAL A 84 16.91 23.37 13.25
C VAL A 84 16.87 21.89 13.66
N LEU A 85 16.11 21.05 12.96
CA LEU A 85 16.00 19.63 13.29
C LEU A 85 17.32 18.86 13.08
N VAL A 86 18.07 19.17 12.01
CA VAL A 86 19.40 18.61 11.74
C VAL A 86 20.36 18.94 12.88
N SER A 87 20.32 20.17 13.42
CA SER A 87 21.12 20.56 14.58
C SER A 87 20.81 19.72 15.83
N PHE A 88 19.59 19.19 15.96
CA PHE A 88 19.22 18.29 17.06
C PHE A 88 19.79 16.88 16.86
N ALA A 89 19.92 16.44 15.61
CA ALA A 89 20.43 15.11 15.25
C ALA A 89 21.96 15.04 15.28
N ALA A 90 22.67 16.13 14.96
CA ALA A 90 24.14 16.16 14.91
C ALA A 90 24.86 15.59 16.16
N PRO A 91 24.56 16.04 17.40
CA PRO A 91 25.21 15.48 18.59
C PRO A 91 24.82 14.02 18.86
N LEU A 92 23.62 13.60 18.43
CA LEU A 92 23.19 12.21 18.53
C LEU A 92 24.03 11.33 17.59
N MET A 93 24.19 11.72 16.33
CA MET A 93 24.95 10.95 15.34
C MET A 93 26.42 10.78 15.76
N ARG A 94 27.06 11.87 16.24
CA ARG A 94 28.44 11.84 16.75
C ARG A 94 28.63 10.90 17.96
N GLY A 95 27.57 10.66 18.73
CA GLY A 95 27.60 9.80 19.91
C GLY A 95 27.40 8.32 19.62
N ILE A 96 27.01 7.93 18.39
CA ILE A 96 26.77 6.53 18.03
C ILE A 96 28.12 5.88 17.70
N ALA A 97 28.49 4.85 18.46
CA ALA A 97 29.81 4.22 18.35
C ALA A 97 30.14 3.61 16.99
N VAL A 98 29.11 3.26 16.19
CA VAL A 98 29.27 2.63 14.87
C VAL A 98 29.23 3.64 13.72
N VAL A 99 29.11 4.93 14.01
CA VAL A 99 29.15 5.99 13.01
C VAL A 99 30.60 6.36 12.72
N GLU A 100 30.98 6.26 11.45
CA GLU A 100 32.31 6.56 10.89
C GLU A 100 32.21 7.65 9.81
N ASP A 101 33.34 8.24 9.44
CA ASP A 101 33.44 9.25 8.37
C ASP A 101 32.43 10.40 8.50
N PHE A 102 32.14 10.80 9.74
CA PHE A 102 31.13 11.81 10.03
C PHE A 102 31.56 13.19 9.55
N SER A 103 30.71 13.80 8.73
CA SER A 103 30.83 15.18 8.25
C SER A 103 29.54 15.93 8.52
N GLU A 104 29.67 17.17 8.96
CA GLU A 104 28.57 18.04 9.36
C GLU A 104 28.72 19.40 8.69
N THR A 105 27.63 19.83 8.08
CA THR A 105 27.43 21.18 7.56
C THR A 105 26.13 21.73 8.16
N GLU A 106 25.78 22.97 7.83
CA GLU A 106 24.50 23.55 8.29
C GLU A 106 23.28 22.78 7.75
N ASP A 107 23.39 22.26 6.52
CA ASP A 107 22.29 21.60 5.82
C ASP A 107 22.34 20.07 5.88
N ASP A 108 23.50 19.49 6.15
CA ASP A 108 23.73 18.06 5.92
C ASP A 108 24.61 17.42 7.00
N LEU A 109 24.18 16.23 7.43
CA LEU A 109 25.00 15.25 8.13
C LEU A 109 25.23 14.08 7.19
N THR A 110 26.49 13.73 6.93
CA THR A 110 26.85 12.55 6.13
C THR A 110 27.79 11.67 6.92
N PHE A 111 27.58 10.36 6.87
CA PHE A 111 28.40 9.40 7.60
C PHE A 111 28.24 8.00 7.01
N ARG A 112 29.11 7.09 7.45
CA ARG A 112 29.04 5.66 7.14
C ARG A 112 28.80 4.87 8.43
N ILE A 113 28.12 3.74 8.35
CA ILE A 113 28.00 2.79 9.47
C ILE A 113 29.08 1.72 9.33
N SER A 114 29.85 1.50 10.39
CA SER A 114 30.91 0.50 10.45
C SER A 114 30.36 -0.91 10.24
N GLU A 115 31.11 -1.79 9.57
CA GLU A 115 30.67 -3.19 9.43
C GLU A 115 30.61 -3.90 10.78
N PRO A 116 29.67 -4.86 10.96
CA PRO A 116 29.62 -5.67 12.17
C PRO A 116 30.97 -6.38 12.38
N VAL A 117 31.59 -6.18 13.55
CA VAL A 117 32.82 -6.86 13.96
C VAL A 117 32.49 -7.93 15.00
N GLY A 118 32.93 -9.17 14.75
CA GLY A 118 32.74 -10.30 15.65
C GLY A 118 31.66 -11.27 15.19
N SER A 119 31.33 -12.24 16.04
CA SER A 119 30.24 -13.20 15.82
C SER A 119 28.97 -12.71 16.50
N PHE A 120 27.85 -12.74 15.78
CA PHE A 120 26.52 -12.43 16.31
C PHE A 120 25.69 -13.71 16.33
N THR A 121 24.79 -13.81 17.31
CA THR A 121 23.75 -14.84 17.27
C THR A 121 22.69 -14.47 16.23
N GLU A 122 21.90 -15.44 15.75
CA GLU A 122 20.80 -15.16 14.82
C GLU A 122 19.72 -14.27 15.46
N GLU A 123 19.56 -14.36 16.78
CA GLU A 123 18.67 -13.51 17.58
C GLU A 123 19.14 -12.04 17.61
N GLU A 124 20.44 -11.79 17.44
CA GLU A 124 21.04 -10.45 17.38
C GLU A 124 21.16 -9.90 15.95
N ARG A 125 20.73 -10.66 14.92
CA ARG A 125 20.87 -10.27 13.51
C ARG A 125 20.31 -8.87 13.22
N SER A 126 19.12 -8.56 13.74
CA SER A 126 18.48 -7.24 13.56
C SER A 126 19.12 -6.10 14.38
N ARG A 127 20.01 -6.45 15.31
CA ARG A 127 20.75 -5.52 16.19
C ARG A 127 22.17 -5.25 15.69
N GLN A 128 22.63 -5.95 14.66
CA GLN A 128 23.92 -5.68 14.03
C GLN A 128 23.99 -4.22 13.56
N PRO A 129 25.18 -3.59 13.66
CA PRO A 129 25.42 -2.25 13.11
C PRO A 129 24.88 -2.15 11.68
N SER A 130 23.99 -1.20 11.44
CA SER A 130 23.36 -0.95 10.14
C SER A 130 22.75 0.44 10.10
N VAL A 131 22.17 0.83 8.96
CA VAL A 131 21.39 2.08 8.87
C VAL A 131 20.24 2.13 9.89
N PHE A 132 19.70 0.97 10.30
CA PHE A 132 18.64 0.86 11.30
C PHE A 132 19.12 1.16 12.72
N THR A 133 20.43 1.07 13.00
CA THR A 133 21.00 1.56 14.27
C THR A 133 20.76 3.06 14.42
N VAL A 134 20.93 3.81 13.33
CA VAL A 134 20.69 5.27 13.31
C VAL A 134 19.20 5.59 13.35
N LEU A 135 18.37 4.87 12.60
CA LEU A 135 16.92 5.07 12.66
C LEU A 135 16.37 4.84 14.07
N ARG A 136 16.85 3.82 14.79
CA ARG A 136 16.51 3.59 16.20
C ARG A 136 16.95 4.74 17.11
N ALA A 137 18.13 5.29 16.90
CA ALA A 137 18.59 6.44 17.67
C ALA A 137 17.69 7.66 17.45
N ILE A 138 17.27 7.92 16.20
CA ILE A 138 16.35 9.01 15.86
C ILE A 138 14.99 8.77 16.53
N VAL A 139 14.41 7.58 16.39
CA VAL A 139 13.14 7.22 17.04
C VAL A 139 13.23 7.38 18.56
N GLY A 140 14.31 6.91 19.20
CA GLY A 140 14.54 7.08 20.63
C GLY A 140 14.66 8.55 21.06
N CYS A 141 15.24 9.41 20.23
CA CYS A 141 15.35 10.84 20.50
C CYS A 141 14.00 11.55 20.48
N PHE A 142 13.11 11.15 19.56
CA PHE A 142 11.77 11.72 19.40
C PHE A 142 10.67 10.97 20.18
N GLN A 143 11.03 9.92 20.92
CA GLN A 143 10.09 8.96 21.49
C GLN A 143 8.97 9.62 22.32
N SER A 144 7.71 9.23 22.06
CA SER A 144 6.56 9.69 22.86
C SER A 144 5.27 8.91 22.57
N ASP A 145 4.57 8.45 23.62
CA ASP A 145 3.23 7.84 23.49
C ASP A 145 2.10 8.89 23.37
N ARG A 146 2.44 10.19 23.41
CA ARG A 146 1.45 11.27 23.35
C ARG A 146 0.97 11.57 21.92
N ASP A 147 1.67 11.03 20.92
CA ASP A 147 1.40 11.28 19.52
C ASP A 147 1.71 10.06 18.64
N GLY A 148 0.67 9.45 18.07
CA GLY A 148 0.81 8.30 17.17
C GLY A 148 1.01 8.65 15.69
N HIS A 149 1.15 9.94 15.33
CA HIS A 149 1.26 10.36 13.93
C HIS A 149 2.62 10.95 13.55
N LEU A 150 3.40 11.47 14.50
CA LEU A 150 4.73 11.95 14.18
C LEU A 150 5.70 10.76 14.06
N GLY A 151 6.51 10.74 12.99
CA GLY A 151 7.40 9.61 12.72
C GLY A 151 8.23 9.79 11.46
N LEU A 152 8.80 8.68 11.01
CA LEU A 152 9.59 8.55 9.79
C LEU A 152 8.72 7.96 8.68
N TYR A 153 8.56 8.70 7.58
CA TYR A 153 7.66 8.32 6.48
C TYR A 153 8.43 8.16 5.16
N GLY A 154 8.20 7.09 4.42
CA GLY A 154 8.78 6.94 3.08
C GLY A 154 8.94 5.51 2.63
N ALA A 155 10.06 5.22 1.99
CA ALA A 155 10.33 3.97 1.29
C ALA A 155 11.63 3.30 1.75
N PHE A 156 11.58 1.97 1.81
CA PHE A 156 12.65 1.05 2.14
C PHE A 156 12.92 0.19 0.91
N GLY A 157 14.13 0.26 0.36
CA GLY A 157 14.54 -0.47 -0.83
C GLY A 157 14.99 -1.90 -0.52
N TYR A 158 14.91 -2.76 -1.53
CA TYR A 158 15.24 -4.18 -1.44
C TYR A 158 16.68 -4.42 -0.96
N ASP A 159 17.63 -3.64 -1.45
CA ASP A 159 19.06 -3.79 -1.17
C ASP A 159 19.44 -3.55 0.30
N LEU A 160 18.53 -3.01 1.14
CA LEU A 160 18.72 -2.93 2.59
C LEU A 160 19.00 -4.30 3.23
N THR A 161 18.45 -5.38 2.65
CA THR A 161 18.65 -6.75 3.15
C THR A 161 20.13 -7.17 3.10
N PHE A 162 20.90 -6.66 2.14
CA PHE A 162 22.31 -7.02 1.96
C PHE A 162 23.24 -6.44 3.03
N GLN A 163 22.71 -5.71 4.01
CA GLN A 163 23.43 -5.36 5.24
C GLN A 163 23.40 -6.48 6.29
N PHE A 164 22.51 -7.46 6.12
CA PHE A 164 22.23 -8.52 7.08
C PHE A 164 22.33 -9.93 6.47
N GLU A 165 22.10 -10.05 5.17
CA GLU A 165 22.10 -11.31 4.44
C GLU A 165 23.33 -11.43 3.55
N PRO A 166 24.14 -12.51 3.70
CA PRO A 166 25.32 -12.72 2.89
C PRO A 166 24.92 -13.25 1.50
N VAL A 167 24.73 -12.31 0.58
CA VAL A 167 24.47 -12.54 -0.86
C VAL A 167 25.63 -11.96 -1.65
N ASP A 168 26.19 -12.74 -2.58
CA ASP A 168 27.23 -12.29 -3.51
C ASP A 168 26.59 -11.40 -4.58
N ARG A 169 26.96 -10.12 -4.59
CA ARG A 169 26.32 -9.08 -5.42
C ARG A 169 26.95 -9.06 -6.80
N LYS A 170 26.19 -9.44 -7.82
CA LYS A 170 26.62 -9.50 -9.23
C LYS A 170 26.05 -8.36 -10.08
N LEU A 171 24.90 -7.82 -9.71
CA LEU A 171 24.25 -6.74 -10.44
C LEU A 171 24.96 -5.40 -10.18
N VAL A 172 25.07 -4.57 -11.23
CA VAL A 172 25.67 -3.24 -11.10
C VAL A 172 24.62 -2.28 -10.54
N ARG A 173 24.89 -1.71 -9.36
CA ARG A 173 24.06 -0.64 -8.78
C ARG A 173 24.54 0.72 -9.28
N ASP A 174 23.59 1.58 -9.65
CA ASP A 174 23.87 2.96 -10.01
C ASP A 174 24.48 3.72 -8.83
N ALA A 175 25.38 4.68 -9.09
CA ALA A 175 25.96 5.54 -8.05
C ALA A 175 24.90 6.32 -7.27
N GLU A 176 23.85 6.79 -7.96
CA GLU A 176 22.73 7.59 -7.48
C GLU A 176 21.59 6.74 -6.86
N GLN A 177 21.67 5.39 -6.93
CA GLN A 177 20.66 4.52 -6.29
C GLN A 177 20.54 4.84 -4.79
N ARG A 178 19.30 4.86 -4.31
CA ARG A 178 18.96 5.02 -2.89
C ARG A 178 18.26 3.75 -2.43
N ASP A 179 18.68 3.24 -1.28
CA ASP A 179 18.08 2.07 -0.63
C ASP A 179 17.13 2.48 0.49
N LEU A 180 17.14 3.75 0.88
CA LEU A 180 16.26 4.31 1.89
C LEU A 180 15.98 5.77 1.57
N VAL A 181 14.71 6.18 1.63
CA VAL A 181 14.30 7.59 1.66
C VAL A 181 13.18 7.72 2.68
N LEU A 182 13.46 8.41 3.79
CA LEU A 182 12.49 8.70 4.84
C LEU A 182 12.45 10.21 5.11
N PHE A 183 11.29 10.71 5.48
CA PHE A 183 11.06 12.11 5.83
C PHE A 183 10.58 12.24 7.27
N ILE A 184 10.97 13.35 7.92
CA ILE A 184 10.34 13.81 9.16
C ILE A 184 9.44 15.00 8.78
N PRO A 185 8.11 14.86 8.83
CA PRO A 185 7.19 15.96 8.53
C PRO A 185 7.02 16.91 9.73
N ASP A 186 6.63 18.15 9.44
CA ASP A 186 6.19 19.14 10.45
C ASP A 186 4.76 19.68 10.20
N GLU A 187 4.11 19.13 9.18
CA GLU A 187 2.69 19.26 8.90
C GLU A 187 2.20 17.89 8.38
N ILE A 188 1.08 17.38 8.88
CA ILE A 188 0.49 16.11 8.42
C ILE A 188 -1.03 16.29 8.25
N LEU A 189 -1.55 15.97 7.07
CA LEU A 189 -2.97 15.84 6.80
C LEU A 189 -3.41 14.40 7.08
N ILE A 190 -4.50 14.24 7.83
CA ILE A 190 -5.13 12.96 8.14
C ILE A 190 -6.59 13.05 7.73
N VAL A 191 -7.06 12.11 6.92
CA VAL A 191 -8.46 12.00 6.50
C VAL A 191 -9.00 10.65 6.97
N ASP A 192 -9.96 10.69 7.90
CA ASP A 192 -10.68 9.52 8.39
C ASP A 192 -12.02 9.42 7.66
N HIS A 193 -12.12 8.48 6.72
CA HIS A 193 -13.32 8.29 5.90
C HIS A 193 -14.49 7.66 6.66
N ARG A 194 -14.24 6.98 7.79
CA ARG A 194 -15.32 6.41 8.61
C ARG A 194 -15.98 7.49 9.47
N ARG A 195 -15.20 8.48 9.89
CA ARG A 195 -15.70 9.63 10.68
C ARG A 195 -16.08 10.83 9.82
N GLU A 196 -15.79 10.80 8.52
CA GLU A 196 -15.93 11.94 7.60
C GLU A 196 -15.23 13.19 8.14
N GLN A 197 -14.00 13.00 8.64
CA GLN A 197 -13.21 14.05 9.28
C GLN A 197 -11.86 14.20 8.61
N ALA A 198 -11.43 15.45 8.44
CA ALA A 198 -10.08 15.77 8.02
C ALA A 198 -9.42 16.69 9.07
N LEU A 199 -8.22 16.32 9.49
CA LEU A 199 -7.42 17.04 10.46
C LEU A 199 -6.05 17.33 9.88
N ARG A 200 -5.52 18.51 10.22
CA ARG A 200 -4.16 18.89 9.90
C ARG A 200 -3.39 19.12 11.19
N TYR A 201 -2.35 18.33 11.39
CA TYR A 201 -1.44 18.46 12.52
C TYR A 201 -0.24 19.28 12.12
N VAL A 202 0.04 20.30 12.92
CA VAL A 202 1.09 21.29 12.66
C VAL A 202 2.04 21.26 13.85
N TYR A 203 3.32 20.98 13.59
CA TYR A 203 4.31 20.72 14.63
C TYR A 203 5.32 21.85 14.75
N GLU A 204 5.64 22.23 15.99
CA GLU A 204 6.81 23.04 16.33
C GLU A 204 7.76 22.24 17.20
N PHE A 205 9.06 22.39 16.94
CA PHE A 205 10.14 21.66 17.59
C PHE A 205 11.08 22.65 18.27
N SER A 206 11.60 22.26 19.44
CA SER A 206 12.56 23.08 20.19
C SER A 206 13.55 22.21 20.96
N ARG A 207 14.78 22.68 21.09
CA ARG A 207 15.81 22.05 21.95
C ARG A 207 16.89 23.08 22.27
N GLY A 208 17.26 23.20 23.55
CA GLY A 208 18.39 24.04 23.95
C GLY A 208 18.29 25.52 23.54
N GLY A 209 17.08 26.07 23.46
CA GLY A 209 16.83 27.47 23.05
C GLY A 209 16.70 27.70 21.54
N VAL A 210 16.97 26.70 20.71
CA VAL A 210 16.68 26.74 19.27
C VAL A 210 15.27 26.19 19.03
N THR A 211 14.49 26.83 18.15
CA THR A 211 13.09 26.47 17.90
C THR A 211 12.71 26.70 16.43
N THR A 212 11.73 25.94 15.95
CA THR A 212 11.06 26.20 14.66
C THR A 212 9.91 27.19 14.79
N ASP A 213 9.50 27.56 16.00
CA ASP A 213 8.34 28.43 16.23
C ASP A 213 8.50 29.78 15.52
N GLY A 214 7.47 30.21 14.80
CA GLY A 214 7.47 31.41 13.97
C GLY A 214 8.21 31.29 12.62
N MET A 215 8.83 30.14 12.30
CA MET A 215 9.46 29.90 11.00
C MET A 215 8.46 29.40 9.97
N ALA A 216 8.58 29.89 8.73
CA ALA A 216 7.71 29.47 7.63
C ALA A 216 7.96 28.01 7.22
N ARG A 217 6.88 27.29 6.90
CA ARG A 217 6.94 25.96 6.25
C ARG A 217 7.11 26.16 4.75
N THR A 218 8.34 26.07 4.28
CA THR A 218 8.72 26.28 2.88
C THR A 218 9.16 24.97 2.25
N GLY A 219 9.02 24.87 0.93
CA GLY A 219 9.60 23.78 0.16
C GLY A 219 9.94 24.21 -1.25
N VAL A 220 10.70 23.37 -1.93
CA VAL A 220 11.12 23.58 -3.31
C VAL A 220 10.19 22.81 -4.23
N ALA A 221 9.56 23.53 -5.15
CA ALA A 221 8.75 22.93 -6.20
C ALA A 221 9.64 22.64 -7.42
N GLU A 222 9.74 21.37 -7.79
CA GLU A 222 10.41 20.88 -9.00
C GLU A 222 9.34 20.39 -9.98
N THR A 223 9.16 21.07 -11.11
CA THR A 223 8.12 20.69 -12.07
C THR A 223 8.37 19.28 -12.62
N PHE A 224 7.36 18.40 -12.51
CA PHE A 224 7.37 17.11 -13.19
C PHE A 224 7.63 17.30 -14.70
N SER A 225 8.63 16.60 -15.21
CA SER A 225 9.01 16.63 -16.61
C SER A 225 8.74 15.26 -17.24
N PRO A 226 7.94 15.18 -18.31
CA PRO A 226 7.79 13.97 -19.09
C PRO A 226 9.13 13.44 -19.59
N GLY A 227 9.31 12.13 -19.55
CA GLY A 227 10.55 11.47 -19.95
C GLY A 227 10.62 11.19 -21.44
N GLY A 228 11.80 10.77 -21.89
CA GLY A 228 11.99 10.26 -23.24
C GLY A 228 11.33 8.88 -23.43
N VAL A 229 11.27 8.44 -24.68
CA VAL A 229 10.91 7.06 -25.01
C VAL A 229 12.04 6.14 -24.54
N PRO A 230 11.77 5.12 -23.70
CA PRO A 230 12.80 4.17 -23.30
C PRO A 230 13.35 3.41 -24.51
N GLU A 231 14.61 2.95 -24.43
CA GLU A 231 15.23 2.17 -25.52
C GLU A 231 14.54 0.80 -25.70
N HIS A 232 14.05 0.22 -24.60
CA HIS A 232 13.36 -1.07 -24.57
C HIS A 232 12.16 -1.04 -23.62
N ASP A 233 11.01 -1.54 -24.07
CA ASP A 233 9.77 -1.63 -23.27
C ASP A 233 9.85 -2.72 -22.18
N CYS A 234 10.74 -3.70 -22.32
CA CYS A 234 11.04 -4.72 -21.33
C CYS A 234 12.52 -5.09 -21.38
N ASP A 235 13.12 -5.42 -20.22
CA ASP A 235 14.50 -5.90 -20.15
C ASP A 235 14.68 -7.35 -20.61
N HIS A 236 13.59 -8.11 -20.80
CA HIS A 236 13.63 -9.49 -21.31
C HIS A 236 13.06 -9.61 -22.72
N ASP A 237 13.70 -10.42 -23.55
CA ASP A 237 13.13 -10.86 -24.83
C ASP A 237 12.07 -11.97 -24.60
N PRO A 238 11.12 -12.17 -25.52
CA PRO A 238 10.14 -13.26 -25.41
C PRO A 238 10.81 -14.64 -25.25
N GLY A 239 10.38 -15.41 -24.25
CA GLY A 239 10.92 -16.72 -23.90
C GLY A 239 12.13 -16.71 -22.96
N GLU A 240 12.78 -15.56 -22.75
CA GLU A 240 13.96 -15.48 -21.89
C GLU A 240 13.62 -15.68 -20.42
N TYR A 241 12.45 -15.22 -19.97
CA TYR A 241 12.01 -15.47 -18.60
C TYR A 241 11.60 -16.93 -18.42
N ALA A 242 10.97 -17.52 -19.43
CA ALA A 242 10.70 -18.96 -19.42
C ALA A 242 12.01 -19.78 -19.27
N ASP A 243 13.13 -19.34 -19.86
CA ASP A 243 14.44 -19.95 -19.61
C ASP A 243 14.89 -19.82 -18.16
N THR A 244 14.70 -18.66 -17.52
CA THR A 244 14.94 -18.49 -16.08
C THR A 244 14.10 -19.47 -15.24
N VAL A 245 12.83 -19.69 -15.62
CA VAL A 245 11.96 -20.66 -14.94
C VAL A 245 12.53 -22.08 -15.06
N ARG A 246 12.99 -22.49 -16.24
CA ARG A 246 13.62 -23.81 -16.46
C ARG A 246 14.88 -23.97 -15.61
N VAL A 247 15.67 -22.92 -15.45
CA VAL A 247 16.86 -22.95 -14.56
C VAL A 247 16.44 -23.09 -13.10
N ALA A 248 15.41 -22.36 -12.64
CA ALA A 248 14.87 -22.48 -11.28
C ALA A 248 14.37 -23.90 -11.00
N GLN A 249 13.64 -24.52 -11.95
CA GLN A 249 13.17 -25.90 -11.83
C GLN A 249 14.28 -26.91 -11.62
N GLN A 250 15.44 -26.73 -12.25
CA GLN A 250 16.61 -27.59 -12.02
C GLN A 250 17.14 -27.43 -10.59
N ALA A 251 17.13 -26.23 -10.04
CA ALA A 251 17.52 -25.98 -8.65
C ALA A 251 16.51 -26.60 -7.65
N PHE A 252 15.22 -26.49 -7.94
CA PHE A 252 14.15 -27.14 -7.17
C PHE A 252 14.31 -28.67 -7.19
N ALA A 253 14.58 -29.25 -8.36
CA ALA A 253 14.79 -30.69 -8.52
C ALA A 253 15.98 -31.23 -7.70
N ARG A 254 17.02 -30.42 -7.52
CA ARG A 254 18.18 -30.76 -6.69
C ARG A 254 17.94 -30.56 -5.20
N GLY A 255 16.91 -29.79 -4.83
CA GLY A 255 16.64 -29.37 -3.46
C GLY A 255 17.48 -28.19 -3.00
N ASP A 256 18.00 -27.38 -3.92
CA ASP A 256 18.77 -26.17 -3.58
C ASP A 256 17.86 -25.08 -2.95
N MET A 257 16.60 -25.03 -3.42
CA MET A 257 15.53 -24.16 -2.95
C MET A 257 14.15 -24.80 -3.23
N PHE A 258 13.09 -24.27 -2.62
CA PHE A 258 11.70 -24.72 -2.81
C PHE A 258 10.93 -23.82 -3.77
N GLU A 259 11.16 -22.51 -3.67
CA GLU A 259 10.51 -21.50 -4.49
C GLU A 259 11.41 -20.28 -4.67
N ALA A 260 11.21 -19.55 -5.76
CA ALA A 260 11.89 -18.30 -6.06
C ALA A 260 10.95 -17.35 -6.82
N VAL A 261 11.11 -16.04 -6.65
CA VAL A 261 10.24 -15.02 -7.27
C VAL A 261 11.08 -14.04 -8.09
N PRO A 262 11.70 -14.45 -9.21
CA PRO A 262 12.40 -13.53 -10.10
C PRO A 262 11.40 -12.62 -10.84
N GLY A 263 11.81 -11.40 -11.15
CA GLY A 263 10.98 -10.40 -11.82
C GLY A 263 11.64 -9.78 -13.05
N ARG A 264 10.80 -9.28 -13.95
CA ARG A 264 11.18 -8.55 -15.15
C ARG A 264 10.85 -7.08 -15.00
N LEU A 265 11.63 -6.22 -15.65
CA LEU A 265 11.44 -4.78 -15.65
C LEU A 265 10.82 -4.32 -16.97
N PHE A 266 9.72 -3.59 -16.87
CA PHE A 266 9.04 -2.94 -17.99
C PHE A 266 9.24 -1.43 -17.90
N HIS A 267 9.38 -0.79 -19.05
CA HIS A 267 9.55 0.64 -19.17
C HIS A 267 8.42 1.25 -20.00
N GLU A 268 7.93 2.41 -19.57
CA GLU A 268 6.93 3.19 -20.29
C GLU A 268 7.28 4.68 -20.21
N PRO A 269 7.11 5.46 -21.29
CA PRO A 269 7.20 6.91 -21.20
C PRO A 269 6.05 7.45 -20.32
N CYS A 270 6.39 8.23 -19.29
CA CYS A 270 5.40 8.80 -18.37
C CYS A 270 5.10 10.26 -18.75
N ASN A 271 4.04 10.46 -19.53
CA ASN A 271 3.61 11.80 -19.96
C ASN A 271 2.64 12.48 -18.98
N ALA A 272 1.99 11.70 -18.13
CA ALA A 272 1.05 12.22 -17.14
C ALA A 272 1.77 12.53 -15.83
N PRO A 273 1.34 13.58 -15.09
CA PRO A 273 1.84 13.80 -13.73
C PRO A 273 1.57 12.60 -12.82
N PRO A 274 2.43 12.34 -11.82
CA PRO A 274 2.26 11.26 -10.84
C PRO A 274 0.90 11.27 -10.14
N SER A 275 0.32 12.44 -9.87
CA SER A 275 -1.03 12.61 -9.30
C SER A 275 -2.11 11.94 -10.14
N VAL A 276 -2.06 12.15 -11.46
CA VAL A 276 -3.01 11.59 -12.42
C VAL A 276 -2.86 10.08 -12.48
N LEU A 277 -1.63 9.57 -12.45
CA LEU A 277 -1.38 8.12 -12.41
C LEU A 277 -1.88 7.50 -11.11
N PHE A 278 -1.66 8.16 -9.97
CA PHE A 278 -2.15 7.70 -8.68
C PHE A 278 -3.68 7.61 -8.65
N ASP A 279 -4.39 8.61 -9.15
CA ASP A 279 -5.84 8.58 -9.22
C ASP A 279 -6.37 7.48 -10.16
N ARG A 280 -5.74 7.30 -11.33
CA ARG A 280 -6.06 6.20 -12.26
C ARG A 280 -5.85 4.84 -11.59
N LEU A 281 -4.70 4.66 -10.93
CA LEU A 281 -4.36 3.40 -10.28
C LEU A 281 -5.30 3.11 -9.11
N ARG A 282 -5.60 4.10 -8.26
CA ARG A 282 -6.55 3.98 -7.15
C ARG A 282 -7.96 3.63 -7.60
N GLN A 283 -8.44 4.23 -8.70
CA GLN A 283 -9.75 3.89 -9.28
C GLN A 283 -9.77 2.47 -9.85
N ARG A 284 -8.67 2.04 -10.47
CA ARG A 284 -8.61 0.74 -11.14
C ARG A 284 -8.37 -0.41 -10.16
N ASN A 285 -7.44 -0.24 -9.25
CA ASN A 285 -6.95 -1.24 -8.33
C ASN A 285 -6.97 -0.67 -6.90
N PRO A 286 -8.14 -0.59 -6.26
CA PRO A 286 -8.21 -0.28 -4.84
C PRO A 286 -7.37 -1.26 -4.05
N ALA A 287 -6.58 -0.74 -3.11
CA ALA A 287 -5.60 -1.49 -2.36
C ALA A 287 -5.55 -1.01 -0.91
N PRO A 288 -5.19 -1.89 0.04
CA PRO A 288 -4.98 -1.54 1.45
C PRO A 288 -3.77 -0.61 1.64
N TYR A 289 -2.75 -0.72 0.78
CA TYR A 289 -1.53 0.08 0.81
C TYR A 289 -1.32 0.84 -0.50
N GLY A 290 -2.10 1.91 -0.68
CA GLY A 290 -1.85 2.90 -1.74
C GLY A 290 -0.80 3.91 -1.31
N ALA A 291 0.03 4.37 -2.25
CA ALA A 291 0.93 5.50 -2.00
C ALA A 291 1.20 6.36 -3.23
N LEU A 292 1.39 7.66 -2.99
CA LEU A 292 2.01 8.60 -3.90
C LEU A 292 3.16 9.27 -3.15
N MET A 293 4.39 9.04 -3.58
CA MET A 293 5.58 9.60 -2.96
C MET A 293 6.37 10.39 -3.97
N ASN A 294 6.71 11.63 -3.64
CA ASN A 294 7.73 12.41 -4.33
C ASN A 294 8.99 12.34 -3.48
N LEU A 295 9.95 11.53 -3.94
CA LEU A 295 11.22 11.28 -3.25
C LEU A 295 12.29 12.33 -3.59
N GLY A 296 11.92 13.39 -4.32
CA GLY A 296 12.84 14.39 -4.85
C GLY A 296 13.68 13.88 -6.02
N VAL A 297 14.50 14.76 -6.59
CA VAL A 297 15.43 14.47 -7.70
C VAL A 297 14.76 13.85 -8.93
N GLY A 298 13.49 14.18 -9.15
CA GLY A 298 12.68 13.63 -10.24
C GLY A 298 12.30 12.15 -10.08
N GLU A 299 12.36 11.60 -8.86
CA GLU A 299 11.96 10.23 -8.54
C GLU A 299 10.63 10.18 -7.76
N TYR A 300 9.70 9.35 -8.22
CA TYR A 300 8.38 9.17 -7.63
C TYR A 300 8.02 7.69 -7.48
N LEU A 301 7.18 7.38 -6.50
CA LEU A 301 6.53 6.07 -6.36
C LEU A 301 5.02 6.24 -6.39
N VAL A 302 4.36 5.47 -7.25
CA VAL A 302 2.90 5.36 -7.33
C VAL A 302 2.52 3.91 -7.10
N ALA A 303 1.95 3.60 -5.93
CA ALA A 303 1.71 2.23 -5.50
C ALA A 303 0.23 1.96 -5.22
N ALA A 304 -0.19 0.72 -5.50
CA ALA A 304 -1.45 0.14 -5.06
C ALA A 304 -1.20 -1.30 -4.58
N SER A 305 -0.45 -1.41 -3.49
CA SER A 305 0.03 -2.68 -2.97
C SER A 305 -1.07 -3.44 -2.22
N PRO A 306 -1.31 -4.72 -2.57
CA PRO A 306 -2.29 -5.55 -1.90
C PRO A 306 -1.80 -6.08 -0.55
N GLU A 307 -0.50 -6.06 -0.27
CA GLU A 307 0.10 -6.88 0.79
C GLU A 307 0.69 -6.03 1.92
N MET A 308 0.22 -6.31 3.15
CA MET A 308 0.84 -5.81 4.38
C MET A 308 2.21 -6.46 4.55
N PHE A 309 3.26 -5.65 4.65
CA PHE A 309 4.58 -6.17 4.98
C PHE A 309 4.69 -6.44 6.48
N VAL A 310 4.78 -5.39 7.29
CA VAL A 310 4.80 -5.48 8.76
C VAL A 310 4.01 -4.32 9.35
N ARG A 311 3.10 -4.65 10.26
CA ARG A 311 2.44 -3.69 11.14
C ARG A 311 2.77 -4.01 12.60
N VAL A 312 3.12 -2.99 13.37
CA VAL A 312 3.35 -3.05 14.81
C VAL A 312 2.50 -2.02 15.53
N GLU A 313 1.61 -2.50 16.40
CA GLU A 313 0.78 -1.67 17.27
C GLU A 313 1.03 -2.07 18.73
N GLY A 314 1.66 -1.19 19.50
CA GLY A 314 2.21 -1.53 20.81
C GLY A 314 3.26 -2.64 20.68
N ARG A 315 2.95 -3.85 21.16
CA ARG A 315 3.81 -5.04 20.98
C ARG A 315 3.24 -6.05 19.98
N ARG A 316 2.06 -5.82 19.42
CA ARG A 316 1.44 -6.76 18.49
C ARG A 316 2.04 -6.56 17.10
N VAL A 317 2.63 -7.61 16.53
CA VAL A 317 3.14 -7.65 15.15
C VAL A 317 2.14 -8.40 14.30
N GLU A 318 1.84 -7.87 13.12
CA GLU A 318 0.95 -8.48 12.14
C GLU A 318 1.57 -8.43 10.75
N THR A 319 1.28 -9.46 9.97
CA THR A 319 1.56 -9.52 8.53
C THR A 319 0.39 -10.23 7.84
N CYS A 320 0.26 -10.05 6.53
CA CYS A 320 -0.78 -10.72 5.75
C CYS A 320 -0.20 -11.28 4.45
N PRO A 321 0.45 -12.46 4.48
CA PRO A 321 0.93 -13.12 3.27
C PRO A 321 -0.22 -13.38 2.29
N ILE A 322 0.04 -13.14 1.00
CA ILE A 322 -0.93 -13.33 -0.07
C ILE A 322 -0.35 -14.28 -1.12
N SER A 323 -1.13 -15.28 -1.51
CA SER A 323 -0.90 -16.06 -2.73
C SER A 323 -2.26 -16.49 -3.27
N GLY A 324 -2.31 -16.87 -4.55
CA GLY A 324 -3.54 -17.17 -5.25
C GLY A 324 -4.29 -15.90 -5.66
N THR A 325 -4.47 -15.74 -6.97
CA THR A 325 -5.20 -14.61 -7.55
C THR A 325 -6.11 -15.11 -8.66
N ILE A 326 -7.40 -14.77 -8.58
CA ILE A 326 -8.33 -15.01 -9.69
C ILE A 326 -9.12 -13.73 -10.00
N ALA A 327 -9.52 -13.58 -11.26
CA ALA A 327 -10.36 -12.47 -11.68
C ALA A 327 -11.77 -12.55 -11.05
N ARG A 328 -12.36 -11.39 -10.80
CA ARG A 328 -13.79 -11.29 -10.49
C ARG A 328 -14.62 -11.76 -11.69
N GLY A 329 -15.66 -12.53 -11.41
CA GLY A 329 -16.68 -12.90 -12.37
C GLY A 329 -17.54 -11.72 -12.79
N ARG A 330 -18.33 -11.90 -13.85
CA ARG A 330 -19.29 -10.88 -14.32
C ARG A 330 -20.47 -10.73 -13.36
N ASP A 331 -20.73 -11.75 -12.55
CA ASP A 331 -21.78 -11.80 -11.55
C ASP A 331 -21.36 -12.66 -10.34
N ALA A 332 -22.25 -12.75 -9.35
CA ALA A 332 -21.99 -13.49 -8.12
C ALA A 332 -21.86 -15.01 -8.31
N ILE A 333 -22.43 -15.58 -9.38
CA ILE A 333 -22.36 -17.02 -9.66
C ILE A 333 -20.98 -17.34 -10.24
N GLU A 334 -20.51 -16.53 -11.19
CA GLU A 334 -19.15 -16.64 -11.70
C GLU A 334 -18.11 -16.35 -10.60
N ASP A 335 -18.33 -15.35 -9.75
CA ASP A 335 -17.47 -15.13 -8.58
C ASP A 335 -17.39 -16.38 -7.69
N ALA A 336 -18.52 -17.03 -7.40
CA ALA A 336 -18.54 -18.24 -6.59
C ALA A 336 -17.78 -19.41 -7.26
N ALA A 337 -17.91 -19.57 -8.58
CA ALA A 337 -17.18 -20.57 -9.35
C ALA A 337 -15.66 -20.29 -9.34
N ASN A 338 -15.26 -19.04 -9.56
CA ASN A 338 -13.86 -18.61 -9.52
C ASN A 338 -13.26 -18.78 -8.12
N ILE A 339 -14.01 -18.42 -7.07
CA ILE A 339 -13.61 -18.67 -5.68
C ILE A 339 -13.40 -20.16 -5.44
N GLN A 340 -14.32 -21.00 -5.91
CA GLN A 340 -14.21 -22.45 -5.75
C GLN A 340 -12.99 -23.00 -6.49
N GLU A 341 -12.68 -22.49 -7.68
CA GLU A 341 -11.47 -22.84 -8.42
C GLU A 341 -10.21 -22.46 -7.63
N LEU A 342 -10.11 -21.21 -7.17
CA LEU A 342 -9.00 -20.71 -6.36
C LEU A 342 -8.82 -21.52 -5.06
N MET A 343 -9.92 -21.87 -4.40
CA MET A 343 -9.88 -22.66 -3.16
C MET A 343 -9.48 -24.13 -3.41
N ASN A 344 -9.69 -24.67 -4.61
CA ASN A 344 -9.29 -26.03 -4.97
C ASN A 344 -7.90 -26.10 -5.64
N SER A 345 -7.25 -24.96 -5.88
CA SER A 345 -5.90 -24.91 -6.43
C SER A 345 -4.88 -25.41 -5.40
N THR A 346 -4.32 -26.59 -5.64
CA THR A 346 -3.24 -27.17 -4.83
C THR A 346 -1.94 -26.38 -4.94
N LYS A 347 -1.70 -25.72 -6.09
CA LYS A 347 -0.54 -24.84 -6.30
C LYS A 347 -0.62 -23.65 -5.34
N ASP A 348 -1.70 -22.87 -5.44
CA ASP A 348 -1.88 -21.65 -4.63
C ASP A 348 -1.94 -21.96 -3.12
N GLU A 349 -2.53 -23.09 -2.74
CA GLU A 349 -2.52 -23.55 -1.34
C GLU A 349 -1.10 -23.85 -0.84
N SER A 350 -0.27 -24.47 -1.68
CA SER A 350 1.11 -24.85 -1.32
C SER A 350 2.00 -23.61 -1.20
N GLU A 351 1.88 -22.67 -2.14
CA GLU A 351 2.58 -21.37 -2.09
C GLU A 351 2.23 -20.59 -0.83
N LEU A 352 0.93 -20.43 -0.54
CA LEU A 352 0.49 -19.67 0.63
C LEU A 352 0.90 -20.36 1.94
N THR A 353 0.92 -21.70 1.96
CA THR A 353 1.41 -22.46 3.12
C THR A 353 2.89 -22.18 3.36
N MET A 354 3.73 -22.21 2.32
CA MET A 354 5.15 -21.93 2.44
C MET A 354 5.41 -20.49 2.91
N CYS A 355 4.73 -19.51 2.31
CA CYS A 355 4.81 -18.11 2.73
C CYS A 355 4.44 -17.94 4.21
N THR A 356 3.37 -18.60 4.65
CA THR A 356 2.88 -18.52 6.03
C THR A 356 3.84 -19.18 7.02
N ASP A 357 4.41 -20.33 6.68
CA ASP A 357 5.33 -21.02 7.58
C ASP A 357 6.67 -20.29 7.73
N VAL A 358 7.19 -19.68 6.66
CA VAL A 358 8.37 -18.81 6.76
C VAL A 358 8.05 -17.55 7.56
N ASP A 359 6.90 -16.93 7.33
CA ASP A 359 6.45 -15.77 8.08
C ASP A 359 6.32 -16.06 9.60
N ARG A 360 5.79 -17.22 9.97
CA ARG A 360 5.76 -17.69 11.37
C ARG A 360 7.17 -17.92 11.93
N ASN A 361 8.07 -18.47 11.13
CA ASN A 361 9.46 -18.67 11.51
C ASN A 361 10.16 -17.33 11.79
N ASP A 362 9.97 -16.35 10.92
CA ASP A 362 10.52 -15.00 11.07
C ASP A 362 10.01 -14.31 12.34
N LYS A 363 8.70 -14.34 12.58
CA LYS A 363 8.11 -13.82 13.83
C LYS A 363 8.66 -14.50 15.06
N SER A 364 8.88 -15.82 15.01
CA SER A 364 9.34 -16.59 16.17
C SER A 364 10.72 -16.12 16.66
N ARG A 365 11.54 -15.51 15.78
CA ARG A 365 12.83 -14.92 16.16
C ARG A 365 12.68 -13.76 17.12
N VAL A 366 11.60 -12.98 17.06
CA VAL A 366 11.43 -11.72 17.81
C VAL A 366 10.20 -11.69 18.72
N CYS A 367 9.30 -12.67 18.59
CA CYS A 367 8.07 -12.76 19.38
C CYS A 367 8.22 -13.65 20.62
N VAL A 368 7.34 -13.46 21.59
CA VAL A 368 7.18 -14.32 22.77
C VAL A 368 6.79 -15.73 22.30
N PRO A 369 7.48 -16.80 22.75
CA PRO A 369 7.13 -18.17 22.40
C PRO A 369 5.65 -18.48 22.69
N GLY A 370 4.96 -19.10 21.73
CA GLY A 370 3.52 -19.42 21.81
C GLY A 370 2.57 -18.26 21.52
N SER A 371 3.08 -17.05 21.25
CA SER A 371 2.26 -15.91 20.82
C SER A 371 2.01 -15.86 19.31
N VAL A 372 2.86 -16.50 18.50
CA VAL A 372 2.75 -16.51 17.04
C VAL A 372 1.59 -17.41 16.60
N ARG A 373 0.56 -16.83 15.96
CA ARG A 373 -0.69 -17.51 15.59
C ARG A 373 -1.15 -17.10 14.20
N VAL A 374 -1.63 -18.08 13.43
CA VAL A 374 -2.40 -17.83 12.20
C VAL A 374 -3.85 -17.64 12.62
N ILE A 375 -4.33 -16.40 12.59
CA ILE A 375 -5.70 -16.04 13.02
C ILE A 375 -6.69 -16.00 11.86
N GLY A 376 -6.19 -16.03 10.62
CA GLY A 376 -6.97 -16.27 9.41
C GLY A 376 -6.13 -17.10 8.44
N ARG A 377 -6.70 -18.17 7.88
CA ARG A 377 -6.06 -19.02 6.87
C ARG A 377 -6.91 -19.08 5.62
N ARG A 378 -6.31 -18.87 4.45
CA ARG A 378 -6.92 -18.84 3.12
C ARG A 378 -8.20 -18.02 3.10
N GLN A 379 -8.19 -16.87 3.75
CA GLN A 379 -9.34 -15.98 3.78
C GLN A 379 -9.50 -15.33 2.42
N ILE A 380 -10.74 -15.32 1.92
CA ILE A 380 -11.07 -14.72 0.64
C ILE A 380 -11.17 -13.21 0.82
N GLU A 381 -10.27 -12.47 0.18
CA GLU A 381 -10.37 -11.03 0.05
C GLU A 381 -10.83 -10.66 -1.37
N MET A 382 -12.02 -10.05 -1.45
CA MET A 382 -12.59 -9.61 -2.72
C MET A 382 -12.25 -8.14 -2.97
N TYR A 383 -11.55 -7.89 -4.06
CA TYR A 383 -11.28 -6.56 -4.60
C TYR A 383 -12.21 -6.25 -5.77
N SER A 384 -12.12 -5.05 -6.32
CA SER A 384 -12.98 -4.62 -7.44
C SER A 384 -12.84 -5.50 -8.69
N ARG A 385 -11.63 -6.04 -8.94
CA ARG A 385 -11.31 -6.84 -10.13
C ARG A 385 -10.72 -8.21 -9.85
N LEU A 386 -10.21 -8.43 -8.64
CA LEU A 386 -9.48 -9.63 -8.28
C LEU A 386 -10.01 -10.20 -6.97
N ILE A 387 -9.76 -11.48 -6.76
CA ILE A 387 -10.00 -12.20 -5.52
C ILE A 387 -8.67 -12.82 -5.11
N HIS A 388 -8.28 -12.62 -3.85
CA HIS A 388 -7.04 -13.14 -3.29
C HIS A 388 -7.33 -14.08 -2.13
N THR A 389 -6.47 -15.08 -1.93
CA THR A 389 -6.40 -15.80 -0.65
C THR A 389 -5.33 -15.19 0.23
N VAL A 390 -5.70 -14.90 1.48
CA VAL A 390 -4.85 -14.18 2.42
C VAL A 390 -4.79 -14.93 3.74
N ASP A 391 -3.57 -15.12 4.24
CA ASP A 391 -3.34 -15.56 5.62
C ASP A 391 -3.09 -14.33 6.50
N HIS A 392 -3.46 -14.42 7.78
CA HIS A 392 -3.24 -13.35 8.76
C HIS A 392 -2.54 -13.93 9.95
N VAL A 393 -1.29 -13.50 10.13
CA VAL A 393 -0.40 -14.02 11.17
C VAL A 393 -0.12 -12.89 12.15
N GLU A 394 -0.28 -13.17 13.43
CA GLU A 394 0.06 -12.24 14.50
C GLU A 394 1.06 -12.84 15.47
N GLY A 395 1.75 -11.98 16.21
CA GLY A 395 2.61 -12.34 17.33
C GLY A 395 2.75 -11.18 18.32
N ILE A 396 3.33 -11.45 19.49
CA ILE A 396 3.65 -10.43 20.49
C ILE A 396 5.16 -10.29 20.59
N LEU A 397 5.71 -9.11 20.33
CA LEU A 397 7.15 -8.82 20.50
C LEU A 397 7.61 -9.11 21.92
N ARG A 398 8.82 -9.66 22.04
CA ARG A 398 9.52 -9.70 23.34
C ARG A 398 9.93 -8.28 23.73
N GLU A 399 10.12 -8.06 25.03
CA GLU A 399 10.34 -6.72 25.59
C GLU A 399 11.63 -6.07 25.13
N GLU A 400 12.62 -6.89 24.76
CA GLU A 400 13.91 -6.45 24.23
C GLU A 400 13.89 -6.08 22.74
N PHE A 401 12.77 -6.24 22.02
CA PHE A 401 12.66 -5.94 20.58
C PHE A 401 11.73 -4.77 20.28
N ASP A 402 12.06 -4.05 19.22
CA ASP A 402 11.29 -2.92 18.69
C ASP A 402 10.68 -3.23 17.32
N ALA A 403 9.93 -2.27 16.77
CA ALA A 403 9.29 -2.44 15.46
C ALA A 403 10.29 -2.63 14.31
N PHE A 404 11.52 -2.13 14.40
CA PHE A 404 12.54 -2.41 13.39
C PHE A 404 13.08 -3.83 13.50
N ASP A 405 13.10 -4.44 14.69
CA ASP A 405 13.38 -5.87 14.80
C ASP A 405 12.29 -6.71 14.14
N ALA A 406 11.01 -6.33 14.33
CA ALA A 406 9.90 -6.95 13.61
C ALA A 406 10.08 -6.82 12.09
N PHE A 407 10.37 -5.62 11.60
CA PHE A 407 10.62 -5.34 10.18
C PHE A 407 11.76 -6.19 9.61
N LEU A 408 12.93 -6.14 10.24
CA LEU A 408 14.15 -6.83 9.79
C LEU A 408 14.06 -8.36 9.91
N ALA A 409 13.29 -8.88 10.86
CA ALA A 409 13.02 -10.31 10.93
C ALA A 409 12.33 -10.82 9.65
N HIS A 410 11.50 -9.98 9.02
CA HIS A 410 10.74 -10.34 7.82
C HIS A 410 11.44 -9.95 6.51
N THR A 411 12.52 -9.15 6.52
CA THR A 411 13.19 -8.73 5.27
C THR A 411 13.77 -9.92 4.50
N TRP A 412 13.40 -10.16 3.25
CA TRP A 412 12.13 -9.75 2.63
C TRP A 412 11.14 -10.90 2.61
N ALA A 413 9.87 -10.55 2.36
CA ALA A 413 8.80 -11.52 2.33
C ALA A 413 9.06 -12.57 1.25
N VAL A 414 8.62 -13.80 1.51
CA VAL A 414 8.75 -14.92 0.58
C VAL A 414 8.02 -14.67 -0.73
N THR A 415 6.89 -13.96 -0.66
CA THR A 415 6.08 -13.50 -1.80
C THR A 415 6.84 -12.67 -2.83
N VAL A 416 8.03 -12.16 -2.48
CA VAL A 416 8.92 -11.43 -3.38
C VAL A 416 10.33 -12.00 -3.46
N THR A 417 10.68 -13.00 -2.65
CA THR A 417 12.03 -13.60 -2.65
C THR A 417 11.94 -15.07 -3.01
N GLY A 418 11.54 -15.89 -2.03
CA GLY A 418 11.36 -17.32 -2.11
C GLY A 418 11.87 -18.01 -0.84
N ALA A 419 11.99 -19.33 -0.89
CA ALA A 419 12.35 -20.16 0.25
C ALA A 419 13.31 -21.29 -0.16
N PRO A 420 14.39 -21.55 0.60
CA PRO A 420 14.93 -20.75 1.70
C PRO A 420 15.40 -19.36 1.22
N LYS A 421 15.16 -18.31 2.03
CA LYS A 421 15.33 -16.90 1.62
C LYS A 421 16.71 -16.59 1.04
N GLN A 422 17.79 -16.98 1.71
CA GLN A 422 19.15 -16.67 1.25
C GLN A 422 19.44 -17.25 -0.13
N ALA A 423 19.07 -18.51 -0.37
CA ALA A 423 19.25 -19.19 -1.65
C ALA A 423 18.41 -18.51 -2.75
N ALA A 424 17.15 -18.17 -2.45
CA ALA A 424 16.27 -17.47 -3.38
C ALA A 424 16.79 -16.06 -3.71
N MET A 425 17.29 -15.31 -2.72
CA MET A 425 17.91 -14.00 -2.94
C MET A 425 19.17 -14.09 -3.80
N GLN A 426 20.02 -15.11 -3.59
CA GLN A 426 21.18 -15.35 -4.46
C GLN A 426 20.73 -15.72 -5.88
N PHE A 427 19.70 -16.54 -6.02
CA PHE A 427 19.14 -16.88 -7.34
C PHE A 427 18.63 -15.63 -8.07
N ILE A 428 17.91 -14.75 -7.38
CA ILE A 428 17.44 -13.46 -7.93
C ILE A 428 18.63 -12.61 -8.38
N GLU A 429 19.64 -12.45 -7.53
CA GLU A 429 20.84 -11.67 -7.83
C GLU A 429 21.63 -12.24 -9.03
N ASP A 430 21.59 -13.56 -9.22
CA ASP A 430 22.27 -14.26 -10.31
C ASP A 430 21.54 -14.19 -11.65
N HIS A 431 20.20 -14.03 -11.65
CA HIS A 431 19.37 -14.23 -12.83
C HIS A 431 18.48 -13.03 -13.22
N GLU A 432 18.29 -12.04 -12.36
CA GLU A 432 17.68 -10.77 -12.79
C GLU A 432 18.70 -9.92 -13.58
N LYS A 433 18.21 -9.01 -14.42
CA LYS A 433 19.09 -8.17 -15.27
C LYS A 433 19.47 -6.84 -14.64
N SER A 434 18.82 -6.45 -13.55
CA SER A 434 18.96 -5.14 -12.93
C SER A 434 18.57 -5.18 -11.45
N PRO A 435 19.16 -4.32 -10.59
CA PRO A 435 18.77 -4.24 -9.19
C PRO A 435 17.28 -3.91 -9.02
N ARG A 436 16.69 -4.40 -7.93
CA ARG A 436 15.25 -4.22 -7.66
C ARG A 436 14.89 -2.82 -7.19
N ARG A 437 15.85 -2.09 -6.65
CA ARG A 437 15.65 -0.75 -6.06
C ARG A 437 14.51 -0.81 -5.03
N TRP A 438 13.36 -0.24 -5.35
CA TRP A 438 12.20 -0.24 -4.47
C TRP A 438 11.38 -1.53 -4.53
N TYR A 439 11.35 -2.29 -5.64
CA TYR A 439 10.49 -3.47 -5.78
C TYR A 439 10.81 -4.55 -4.75
N GLY A 440 9.79 -5.08 -4.07
CA GLY A 440 9.95 -6.10 -3.03
C GLY A 440 10.55 -5.58 -1.70
N GLY A 441 10.79 -4.27 -1.61
CA GLY A 441 11.02 -3.57 -0.35
C GLY A 441 9.70 -3.22 0.37
N ALA A 442 9.64 -2.05 1.01
CA ALA A 442 8.45 -1.58 1.71
C ALA A 442 8.20 -0.07 1.59
N ILE A 443 6.95 0.32 1.75
CA ILE A 443 6.49 1.71 1.86
C ILE A 443 5.62 1.87 3.10
N GLY A 444 5.73 3.01 3.78
CA GLY A 444 4.91 3.28 4.97
C GLY A 444 5.58 4.22 5.94
N PHE A 445 5.38 3.96 7.23
CA PHE A 445 5.98 4.76 8.29
C PHE A 445 6.38 3.97 9.53
N ALA A 446 7.33 4.53 10.28
CA ALA A 446 7.69 4.14 11.64
C ALA A 446 7.41 5.32 12.59
N GLY A 447 6.47 5.15 13.52
CA GLY A 447 6.06 6.17 14.47
C GLY A 447 7.09 6.40 15.58
N PHE A 448 7.13 7.62 16.12
CA PHE A 448 7.93 7.90 17.31
C PHE A 448 7.31 7.39 18.61
N ASP A 449 6.08 6.86 18.56
CA ASP A 449 5.47 6.05 19.61
C ASP A 449 5.93 4.57 19.56
N GLY A 450 6.80 4.22 18.62
CA GLY A 450 7.28 2.85 18.42
C GLY A 450 6.37 1.99 17.53
N SER A 451 5.28 2.55 16.99
CA SER A 451 4.44 1.87 16.01
C SER A 451 5.12 1.78 14.64
N MET A 452 4.62 0.89 13.80
CA MET A 452 5.04 0.80 12.40
C MET A 452 3.89 0.31 11.54
N ASN A 453 3.74 0.84 10.33
CA ASN A 453 2.77 0.34 9.38
C ASN A 453 3.35 0.42 7.98
N THR A 454 3.61 -0.75 7.39
CA THR A 454 4.28 -0.86 6.09
C THR A 454 3.57 -1.87 5.19
N GLY A 455 3.49 -1.54 3.91
CA GLY A 455 3.08 -2.44 2.84
C GLY A 455 4.28 -2.80 1.96
N LEU A 456 4.26 -3.97 1.34
CA LEU A 456 5.30 -4.33 0.37
C LEU A 456 5.20 -3.42 -0.86
N THR A 457 6.32 -3.10 -1.48
CA THR A 457 6.34 -2.37 -2.76
C THR A 457 6.07 -3.31 -3.94
N LEU A 458 4.80 -3.72 -4.01
CA LEU A 458 4.20 -4.50 -5.09
C LEU A 458 3.16 -3.65 -5.82
N ARG A 459 2.95 -3.95 -7.11
CA ARG A 459 2.07 -3.14 -7.97
C ARG A 459 2.40 -1.64 -7.84
N THR A 460 3.69 -1.34 -7.97
CA THR A 460 4.26 0.00 -7.84
C THR A 460 4.87 0.43 -9.16
N ILE A 461 4.56 1.65 -9.58
CA ILE A 461 5.22 2.36 -10.68
C ILE A 461 6.28 3.25 -10.04
N ARG A 462 7.55 3.01 -10.35
CA ARG A 462 8.63 3.94 -10.06
C ARG A 462 8.74 4.88 -11.26
N ILE A 463 8.75 6.19 -11.03
CA ILE A 463 8.95 7.16 -12.11
C ILE A 463 10.26 7.86 -11.84
N GLU A 464 11.23 7.73 -12.74
CA GLU A 464 12.52 8.43 -12.64
C GLU A 464 12.75 9.23 -13.91
N LYS A 465 12.96 10.54 -13.76
CA LYS A 465 13.23 11.46 -14.89
C LYS A 465 12.19 11.31 -16.02
N GLY A 466 10.94 11.05 -15.62
CA GLY A 466 9.77 10.91 -16.49
C GLY A 466 9.64 9.59 -17.24
N VAL A 467 10.46 8.57 -16.93
CA VAL A 467 10.27 7.19 -17.38
C VAL A 467 9.66 6.38 -16.26
N ALA A 468 8.57 5.67 -16.55
CA ALA A 468 7.92 4.76 -15.63
C ALA A 468 8.56 3.37 -15.74
N GLU A 469 8.97 2.84 -14.60
CA GLU A 469 9.54 1.52 -14.40
C GLU A 469 8.56 0.67 -13.59
N ILE A 470 8.22 -0.50 -14.12
CA ILE A 470 7.30 -1.45 -13.49
C ILE A 470 8.01 -2.79 -13.43
N ARG A 471 8.26 -3.29 -12.22
CA ARG A 471 8.77 -4.66 -12.04
C ARG A 471 7.61 -5.60 -11.70
N ALA A 472 7.58 -6.75 -12.37
CA ALA A 472 6.61 -7.82 -12.09
C ALA A 472 7.30 -9.18 -12.07
N GLY A 473 7.03 -9.97 -11.04
CA GLY A 473 7.50 -11.35 -10.89
C GLY A 473 6.37 -12.35 -10.66
N ALA A 474 6.71 -13.62 -10.75
CA ALA A 474 5.83 -14.75 -10.50
C ALA A 474 6.53 -15.72 -9.54
N THR A 475 5.74 -16.41 -8.72
CA THR A 475 6.24 -17.42 -7.79
C THR A 475 6.52 -18.69 -8.59
N LEU A 476 7.78 -19.10 -8.60
CA LEU A 476 8.22 -20.30 -9.31
C LEU A 476 8.29 -21.48 -8.35
N LEU A 477 7.63 -22.57 -8.74
CA LEU A 477 7.67 -23.85 -8.07
C LEU A 477 8.25 -24.93 -8.98
N TYR A 478 8.48 -26.11 -8.43
CA TYR A 478 8.98 -27.27 -9.17
C TYR A 478 8.13 -27.61 -10.40
N ASP A 479 6.81 -27.48 -10.29
CA ASP A 479 5.82 -27.80 -11.32
C ASP A 479 5.29 -26.59 -12.10
N SER A 480 5.93 -25.41 -11.95
CA SER A 480 5.61 -24.22 -12.75
C SER A 480 5.76 -24.49 -14.26
N ASP A 481 4.82 -23.95 -15.05
CA ASP A 481 4.88 -23.97 -16.51
C ASP A 481 5.63 -22.72 -17.01
N PRO A 482 6.82 -22.84 -17.61
CA PRO A 482 7.67 -21.68 -17.95
C PRO A 482 6.97 -20.59 -18.77
N GLU A 483 6.20 -20.99 -19.77
CA GLU A 483 5.45 -20.08 -20.64
C GLU A 483 4.30 -19.39 -19.90
N ALA A 484 3.58 -20.11 -19.03
CA ALA A 484 2.52 -19.55 -18.21
C ALA A 484 3.05 -18.52 -17.20
N GLU A 485 4.18 -18.78 -16.54
CA GLU A 485 4.78 -17.82 -15.60
C GLU A 485 5.26 -16.54 -16.31
N GLU A 486 5.82 -16.67 -17.52
CA GLU A 486 6.16 -15.51 -18.36
C GLU A 486 4.90 -14.70 -18.75
N ALA A 487 3.82 -15.38 -19.11
CA ALA A 487 2.54 -14.73 -19.40
C ALA A 487 1.96 -14.03 -18.16
N GLU A 488 2.06 -14.64 -16.98
CA GLU A 488 1.58 -14.08 -15.71
C GLU A 488 2.30 -12.77 -15.35
N THR A 489 3.62 -12.72 -15.48
CA THR A 489 4.37 -11.47 -15.21
C THR A 489 3.96 -10.35 -16.18
N THR A 490 3.68 -10.69 -17.45
CA THR A 490 3.15 -9.73 -18.43
C THR A 490 1.78 -9.22 -17.99
N LEU A 491 0.89 -10.12 -17.56
CA LEU A 491 -0.45 -9.78 -17.10
C LEU A 491 -0.41 -8.87 -15.86
N LYS A 492 0.43 -9.19 -14.88
CA LYS A 492 0.66 -8.37 -13.67
C LYS A 492 1.12 -6.96 -14.03
N ALA A 493 2.08 -6.82 -14.95
CA ALA A 493 2.58 -5.52 -15.40
C ALA A 493 1.52 -4.75 -16.24
N SER A 494 0.75 -5.45 -17.06
CA SER A 494 -0.22 -4.85 -18.00
C SER A 494 -1.23 -3.92 -17.31
N ALA A 495 -1.65 -4.24 -16.08
CA ALA A 495 -2.59 -3.42 -15.32
C ALA A 495 -2.00 -2.04 -14.95
N LEU A 496 -0.69 -1.96 -14.70
CA LEU A 496 0.01 -0.72 -14.39
C LEU A 496 0.35 0.05 -15.67
N ILE A 497 0.79 -0.66 -16.71
CA ILE A 497 1.02 -0.10 -18.05
C ILE A 497 -0.28 0.53 -18.59
N ASP A 498 -1.41 -0.13 -18.43
CA ASP A 498 -2.73 0.39 -18.79
C ASP A 498 -3.04 1.70 -18.04
N ALA A 499 -2.71 1.81 -16.76
CA ALA A 499 -2.90 3.04 -15.97
C ALA A 499 -2.05 4.21 -16.52
N ILE A 500 -0.87 3.91 -17.07
CA ILE A 500 0.03 4.89 -17.69
C ILE A 500 -0.53 5.31 -19.06
N ARG A 501 -0.75 4.35 -19.95
CA ARG A 501 -1.08 4.57 -21.36
C ARG A 501 -2.49 5.12 -21.55
N ASN A 502 -3.46 4.54 -20.86
CA ASN A 502 -4.87 4.83 -21.10
C ASN A 502 -5.38 5.78 -20.00
N PRO A 503 -5.79 7.01 -20.32
CA PRO A 503 -6.61 7.78 -19.42
C PRO A 503 -7.85 6.98 -19.05
N THR A 504 -8.24 6.92 -17.76
CA THR A 504 -9.62 6.54 -17.47
C THR A 504 -10.49 7.53 -18.24
N ALA A 505 -11.45 7.04 -19.03
CA ALA A 505 -12.54 7.90 -19.43
C ALA A 505 -13.03 8.54 -18.14
N SER A 506 -12.98 9.87 -18.08
CA SER A 506 -13.54 10.60 -16.96
C SER A 506 -15.02 10.25 -16.93
N ALA A 507 -15.36 9.22 -16.17
CA ALA A 507 -16.63 9.17 -15.50
C ALA A 507 -16.53 10.24 -14.43
N ALA A 508 -16.55 11.50 -14.86
CA ALA A 508 -17.35 12.47 -14.15
C ALA A 508 -18.65 11.70 -13.90
N ALA A 509 -18.95 11.43 -12.65
CA ALA A 509 -20.31 11.14 -12.26
C ALA A 509 -21.08 12.39 -12.67
N GLN A 510 -21.44 12.50 -13.96
CA GLN A 510 -22.61 13.22 -14.36
C GLN A 510 -23.67 12.55 -13.51
N ALA A 511 -24.10 13.25 -12.46
CA ALA A 511 -25.38 12.95 -11.86
C ALA A 511 -26.30 12.87 -13.08
N VAL A 512 -26.71 11.65 -13.45
CA VAL A 512 -27.66 11.47 -14.54
C VAL A 512 -28.82 12.33 -14.09
N PRO A 513 -29.12 13.45 -14.78
CA PRO A 513 -30.20 14.30 -14.33
C PRO A 513 -31.41 13.37 -14.29
N LEU A 514 -31.99 13.20 -13.11
CA LEU A 514 -33.15 12.34 -12.94
C LEU A 514 -34.13 12.78 -14.01
N ARG A 515 -34.39 11.90 -14.98
CA ARG A 515 -35.38 12.20 -16.01
C ARG A 515 -36.69 12.41 -15.26
N THR A 516 -37.23 13.62 -15.35
CA THR A 516 -38.52 13.94 -14.76
C THR A 516 -39.57 13.04 -15.40
N ALA A 517 -40.33 12.33 -14.56
CA ALA A 517 -41.53 11.59 -14.92
C ALA A 517 -42.77 12.37 -14.48
N GLU A 518 -42.67 13.70 -14.41
CA GLU A 518 -43.75 14.58 -14.02
C GLU A 518 -44.98 14.37 -14.91
N GLY A 519 -46.14 14.16 -14.27
CA GLY A 519 -47.39 13.85 -14.96
C GLY A 519 -47.60 12.39 -15.36
N ARG A 520 -46.61 11.50 -15.17
CA ARG A 520 -46.79 10.05 -15.36
C ARG A 520 -47.45 9.40 -14.16
N ARG A 521 -48.36 8.46 -14.41
CA ARG A 521 -49.03 7.65 -13.39
C ARG A 521 -48.37 6.29 -13.31
N VAL A 522 -47.84 5.92 -12.16
CA VAL A 522 -47.18 4.63 -11.95
C VAL A 522 -47.94 3.82 -10.92
N LEU A 523 -48.33 2.60 -11.30
CA LEU A 523 -48.97 1.63 -10.41
C LEU A 523 -47.93 0.66 -9.86
N PHE A 524 -47.77 0.61 -8.55
CA PHE A 524 -47.04 -0.46 -7.88
C PHE A 524 -48.01 -1.54 -7.40
N VAL A 525 -47.81 -2.78 -7.86
CA VAL A 525 -48.53 -3.95 -7.37
C VAL A 525 -47.70 -4.61 -6.28
N TYR A 526 -48.26 -4.59 -5.07
CA TYR A 526 -47.60 -5.03 -3.86
C TYR A 526 -47.90 -6.50 -3.53
N HIS A 527 -46.95 -7.37 -3.85
CA HIS A 527 -46.99 -8.81 -3.58
C HIS A 527 -46.42 -9.17 -2.20
N ARG A 528 -46.56 -8.30 -1.19
CA ARG A 528 -46.03 -8.47 0.18
C ARG A 528 -44.49 -8.41 0.30
N ASP A 529 -43.83 -7.70 -0.61
CA ASP A 529 -42.40 -7.35 -0.53
C ASP A 529 -42.06 -6.43 0.69
N SER A 530 -40.80 -6.35 1.13
CA SER A 530 -40.46 -5.45 2.26
C SER A 530 -40.09 -4.02 1.83
N PHE A 531 -39.87 -3.78 0.53
CA PHE A 531 -39.23 -2.57 0.00
C PHE A 531 -40.09 -1.80 -1.01
N VAL A 532 -41.33 -2.23 -1.29
CA VAL A 532 -42.22 -1.58 -2.26
C VAL A 532 -42.40 -0.08 -2.01
N HIS A 533 -42.44 0.34 -0.74
CA HIS A 533 -42.66 1.74 -0.38
C HIS A 533 -41.40 2.58 -0.56
N THR A 534 -40.22 2.00 -0.33
CA THR A 534 -38.92 2.63 -0.60
C THR A 534 -38.75 2.85 -2.11
N LEU A 535 -39.03 1.82 -2.92
CA LEU A 535 -39.01 1.93 -4.38
C LEU A 535 -40.02 2.96 -4.90
N GLY A 536 -41.24 2.94 -4.36
CA GLY A 536 -42.25 3.97 -4.66
C GLY A 536 -41.79 5.38 -4.26
N GLY A 537 -41.00 5.53 -3.19
CA GLY A 537 -40.38 6.79 -2.80
C GLY A 537 -39.39 7.33 -3.84
N TYR A 538 -38.54 6.46 -4.39
CA TYR A 538 -37.61 6.83 -5.46
C TYR A 538 -38.33 7.23 -6.75
N VAL A 539 -39.41 6.52 -7.12
CA VAL A 539 -40.21 6.89 -8.29
C VAL A 539 -40.98 8.20 -8.07
N ARG A 540 -41.45 8.50 -6.85
CA ARG A 540 -42.05 9.82 -6.55
C ARG A 540 -41.04 10.95 -6.66
N ALA A 541 -39.78 10.71 -6.30
CA ALA A 541 -38.72 11.71 -6.40
C ALA A 541 -38.44 12.15 -7.85
N THR A 542 -38.93 11.41 -8.85
CA THR A 542 -38.84 11.82 -10.27
C THR A 542 -40.02 12.71 -10.72
N GLY A 543 -41.01 12.96 -9.85
CA GLY A 543 -42.21 13.74 -10.17
C GLY A 543 -43.44 12.90 -10.59
N ALA A 544 -43.31 11.57 -10.67
CA ALA A 544 -44.43 10.70 -11.02
C ALA A 544 -45.49 10.60 -9.91
N ALA A 545 -46.76 10.47 -10.32
CA ALA A 545 -47.88 10.14 -9.44
C ALA A 545 -47.90 8.62 -9.19
N VAL A 546 -47.47 8.19 -7.99
CA VAL A 546 -47.32 6.77 -7.65
C VAL A 546 -48.47 6.27 -6.76
N THR A 547 -49.23 5.31 -7.27
CA THR A 547 -50.26 4.57 -6.51
C THR A 547 -49.76 3.16 -6.21
N THR A 548 -49.94 2.67 -4.98
CA THR A 548 -49.54 1.32 -4.58
C THR A 548 -50.75 0.53 -4.12
N LEU A 549 -51.03 -0.61 -4.77
CA LEU A 549 -52.12 -1.51 -4.42
C LEU A 549 -51.58 -2.88 -4.01
N ARG A 550 -52.10 -3.45 -2.92
CA ARG A 550 -51.78 -4.84 -2.54
C ARG A 550 -52.45 -5.81 -3.50
N ALA A 551 -51.70 -6.81 -3.96
CA ALA A 551 -52.19 -7.83 -4.89
C ALA A 551 -53.51 -8.48 -4.41
N GLY A 552 -54.35 -8.87 -5.39
CA GLY A 552 -55.73 -9.31 -5.16
C GLY A 552 -56.77 -8.19 -5.22
N PHE A 553 -56.47 -7.08 -5.89
CA PHE A 553 -57.45 -6.05 -6.23
C PHE A 553 -58.19 -6.40 -7.53
N GLY A 554 -59.42 -5.94 -7.71
CA GLY A 554 -60.19 -6.18 -8.92
C GLY A 554 -59.65 -5.40 -10.13
N PRO A 555 -59.76 -5.96 -11.36
CA PRO A 555 -59.16 -5.38 -12.57
C PRO A 555 -59.68 -3.97 -12.89
N GLU A 556 -60.89 -3.62 -12.46
CA GLU A 556 -61.47 -2.28 -12.62
C GLU A 556 -60.60 -1.17 -12.02
N ARG A 557 -59.78 -1.50 -11.02
CA ARG A 557 -58.85 -0.56 -10.38
C ARG A 557 -57.71 -0.14 -11.30
N ILE A 558 -57.34 -0.98 -12.26
CA ILE A 558 -56.30 -0.65 -13.25
C ILE A 558 -56.85 0.38 -14.22
N ASP A 559 -58.08 0.19 -14.70
CA ASP A 559 -58.76 1.13 -15.59
C ASP A 559 -58.95 2.51 -14.93
N ASP A 560 -59.37 2.53 -13.66
CA ASP A 560 -59.52 3.77 -12.89
C ASP A 560 -58.19 4.56 -12.77
N ILE A 561 -57.09 3.85 -12.56
CA ILE A 561 -55.76 4.44 -12.39
C ILE A 561 -55.17 4.83 -13.75
N ALA A 562 -55.47 4.03 -14.79
CA ALA A 562 -54.90 4.07 -16.14
C ALA A 562 -53.38 4.36 -16.12
N PRO A 563 -52.57 3.46 -15.52
CA PRO A 563 -51.15 3.70 -15.33
C PRO A 563 -50.38 3.77 -16.65
N ASP A 564 -49.42 4.69 -16.75
CA ASP A 564 -48.42 4.72 -17.82
C ASP A 564 -47.38 3.60 -17.68
N LEU A 565 -47.19 3.12 -16.44
CA LEU A 565 -46.23 2.10 -16.08
C LEU A 565 -46.75 1.33 -14.86
N ALA A 566 -46.67 0.00 -14.91
CA ALA A 566 -46.93 -0.86 -13.77
C ALA A 566 -45.64 -1.55 -13.32
N ILE A 567 -45.39 -1.56 -12.01
CA ILE A 567 -44.25 -2.19 -11.37
C ILE A 567 -44.77 -3.24 -10.40
N LEU A 568 -44.48 -4.51 -10.70
CA LEU A 568 -44.89 -5.65 -9.90
C LEU A 568 -43.75 -6.02 -8.95
N SER A 569 -43.96 -5.86 -7.64
CA SER A 569 -42.94 -6.26 -6.64
C SER A 569 -42.79 -7.79 -6.60
N PRO A 570 -41.60 -8.35 -6.33
CA PRO A 570 -41.38 -9.79 -6.44
C PRO A 570 -42.14 -10.61 -5.38
N GLY A 571 -42.23 -10.11 -4.13
CA GLY A 571 -43.00 -10.75 -3.05
C GLY A 571 -42.50 -12.16 -2.63
N PRO A 572 -42.86 -12.65 -1.44
CA PRO A 572 -42.59 -14.05 -1.07
C PRO A 572 -43.64 -14.99 -1.70
N GLY A 573 -43.22 -16.08 -2.34
CA GLY A 573 -44.12 -17.11 -2.87
C GLY A 573 -43.99 -17.33 -4.39
N ARG A 574 -44.99 -17.95 -5.00
CA ARG A 574 -45.07 -18.20 -6.45
C ARG A 574 -46.05 -17.20 -7.10
N PRO A 575 -45.89 -16.86 -8.40
CA PRO A 575 -46.80 -15.94 -9.10
C PRO A 575 -48.29 -16.32 -9.03
N ALA A 576 -48.60 -17.61 -8.95
CA ALA A 576 -49.96 -18.12 -8.79
C ALA A 576 -50.59 -17.75 -7.43
N ASP A 577 -49.80 -17.58 -6.37
CA ASP A 577 -50.28 -17.24 -5.03
C ASP A 577 -50.87 -15.81 -4.97
N PHE A 578 -50.62 -15.01 -6.01
CA PHE A 578 -51.07 -13.63 -6.13
C PHE A 578 -51.86 -13.34 -7.40
N GLU A 579 -52.25 -14.38 -8.15
CA GLU A 579 -53.01 -14.24 -9.40
C GLU A 579 -52.33 -13.30 -10.42
N MET A 580 -51.00 -13.36 -10.47
CA MET A 580 -50.20 -12.41 -11.27
C MET A 580 -50.54 -12.44 -12.76
N SER A 581 -50.89 -13.60 -13.32
CA SER A 581 -51.33 -13.71 -14.71
C SER A 581 -52.59 -12.88 -14.99
N ALA A 582 -53.58 -12.91 -14.10
CA ALA A 582 -54.79 -12.11 -14.26
C ALA A 582 -54.51 -10.60 -14.14
N THR A 583 -53.55 -10.22 -13.29
CA THR A 583 -53.10 -8.82 -13.19
C THR A 583 -52.38 -8.37 -14.46
N LEU A 584 -51.56 -9.23 -15.06
CA LEU A 584 -50.85 -8.95 -16.32
C LEU A 584 -51.79 -8.90 -17.52
N ASP A 585 -52.81 -9.76 -17.57
CA ASP A 585 -53.81 -9.76 -18.64
C ASP A 585 -54.69 -8.49 -18.61
N ALA A 586 -54.79 -7.83 -17.44
CA ALA A 586 -55.55 -6.61 -17.23
C ALA A 586 -54.72 -5.31 -17.35
N LEU A 587 -53.39 -5.40 -17.47
CA LEU A 587 -52.46 -4.28 -17.69
C LEU A 587 -52.17 -4.10 -19.19
#